data_AF-A0A8X7CUD3-F1
#
_entry.id   AF-A0A8X7CUD3-F1
#
_cell.length_a   1.000
_cell.length_b   1.000
_cell.length_c   1.000
_cell.angle_alpha   90.00
_cell.angle_beta   90.00
_cell.angle_gamma   90.00
#
_symmetry.space_group_name_H-M   'P 1'
#
loop_
_entity.id
_entity.type
_entity.pdbx_description
1 polymer ?
#
loop_
_entity_poly.entity_id
_entity_poly.type
_entity_poly.pdbx_seq_one_letter_code
_entity_poly.pdbx_strand_id
1 'polypeptide(L)'
;MTTILTEIEAVLNLRPLSYVYEENDEPRPLTPMHFLNFGQNQPTYPVMFVEILENASTKSSLLKRKKYQQLLLKQLWHRWKKQY
;
A
#
# COMPACT_ATOMS: atom_id res chain seq x y z
N MET A 1 -6.05 9.47 1.86
CA MET A 1 -6.76 8.75 0.79
C MET A 1 -5.86 7.58 0.36
N THR A 2 -6.14 6.38 0.83
CA THR A 2 -5.36 5.16 0.52
C THR A 2 -5.95 4.47 -0.71
N THR A 3 -5.10 3.92 -1.56
CA THR A 3 -5.48 3.17 -2.76
C THR A 3 -5.29 1.67 -2.55
N ILE A 4 -5.95 0.85 -3.37
CA ILE A 4 -5.74 -0.61 -3.38
C ILE A 4 -4.26 -0.97 -3.57
N LEU A 5 -3.52 -0.22 -4.39
CA LEU A 5 -2.08 -0.50 -4.59
C LEU A 5 -1.26 -0.19 -3.33
N THR A 6 -1.53 0.93 -2.67
CA THR A 6 -0.86 1.27 -1.40
C THR A 6 -1.23 0.31 -0.27
N GLU A 7 -2.42 -0.29 -0.31
CA GLU A 7 -2.84 -1.34 0.63
C GLU A 7 -2.13 -2.66 0.35
N ILE A 8 -2.06 -3.09 -0.91
CA ILE A 8 -1.29 -4.27 -1.32
C ILE A 8 0.18 -4.11 -0.93
N GLU A 9 0.76 -2.95 -1.24
CA GLU A 9 2.13 -2.61 -0.84
C GLU A 9 2.31 -2.67 0.68
N ALA A 10 1.38 -2.09 1.45
CA ALA A 10 1.44 -2.15 2.91
C ALA A 10 1.40 -3.59 3.44
N VAL A 11 0.51 -4.43 2.90
CA VAL A 11 0.40 -5.85 3.28
C VAL A 11 1.67 -6.62 2.93
N LEU A 12 2.25 -6.39 1.75
CA LEU A 12 3.50 -7.02 1.35
C LEU A 12 4.67 -6.57 2.24
N ASN A 13 4.76 -5.28 2.52
CA ASN A 13 5.82 -4.71 3.34
C ASN A 13 5.69 -5.05 4.84
N LEU A 14 4.54 -5.54 5.27
CA LEU A 14 4.30 -6.06 6.63
C LEU A 14 4.69 -7.53 6.81
N ARG A 15 5.03 -8.24 5.73
CA ARG A 15 5.40 -9.64 5.85
C ARG A 15 6.72 -9.80 6.62
N PRO A 16 6.79 -10.76 7.55
CA PRO A 16 8.04 -11.15 8.19
C PRO A 16 9.11 -11.51 7.15
N LEU A 17 10.32 -10.97 7.33
CA LEU A 17 11.53 -11.34 6.59
C LEU A 17 12.22 -12.56 7.19
N SER A 18 11.83 -12.95 8.41
CA SER A 18 12.33 -14.11 9.13
C SER A 18 11.17 -14.98 9.58
N TYR A 19 11.51 -16.16 10.10
CA TYR A 19 10.55 -17.05 10.72
C TYR A 19 9.81 -16.34 11.87
N VAL A 20 8.51 -16.64 12.01
CA VAL A 20 7.67 -16.18 13.11
C VAL A 20 7.63 -17.31 14.12
N TYR A 21 8.20 -17.08 15.29
CA TYR A 21 8.17 -18.04 16.38
C TYR A 21 6.86 -17.92 17.16
N GLU A 22 6.37 -19.04 17.69
CA GLU A 22 5.16 -19.07 18.53
C GLU A 22 5.46 -18.67 19.98
N GLU A 23 6.73 -18.64 20.38
CA GLU A 23 7.17 -18.33 21.74
C GLU A 23 7.19 -16.83 22.00
N ASN A 24 6.63 -16.41 23.15
CA ASN A 24 6.44 -14.99 23.49
C ASN A 24 7.73 -14.27 23.91
N ASP A 25 8.81 -15.00 24.20
CA ASP A 25 10.09 -14.41 24.63
C ASP A 25 10.99 -14.03 23.45
N GLU A 26 10.62 -14.38 22.23
CA GLU A 26 11.41 -14.08 21.04
C GLU A 26 11.16 -12.66 20.48
N PRO A 27 12.21 -12.01 19.93
CA PRO A 27 12.05 -10.70 19.32
C PRO A 27 11.13 -10.77 18.09
N ARG A 28 10.27 -9.76 17.94
CA ARG A 28 9.38 -9.66 16.78
C ARG A 28 10.18 -9.69 15.47
N PRO A 29 9.73 -10.46 14.46
CA PRO A 29 10.45 -10.57 13.20
C PRO A 29 10.48 -9.23 12.46
N LEU A 30 11.59 -8.96 11.78
CA LEU A 30 11.72 -7.76 10.96
C LEU A 30 10.79 -7.85 9.74
N THR A 31 10.25 -6.73 9.31
CA THR A 31 9.45 -6.60 8.08
C THR A 31 10.11 -5.56 7.17
N PRO A 32 9.92 -5.60 5.84
CA PRO A 32 10.39 -4.52 4.96
C PRO A 32 9.99 -3.12 5.43
N MET A 33 8.81 -3.00 6.04
CA MET A 33 8.27 -1.74 6.54
C MET A 33 9.13 -1.08 7.61
N HIS A 34 9.84 -1.85 8.44
CA HIS A 34 10.75 -1.29 9.45
C HIS A 34 11.89 -0.47 8.84
N PHE A 35 12.24 -0.71 7.57
CA PHE A 35 13.26 0.02 6.84
C PHE A 35 12.71 1.18 6.01
N LEU A 36 11.42 1.12 5.64
CA LEU A 36 10.76 2.15 4.84
C LEU A 36 10.20 3.29 5.70
N ASN A 37 9.70 2.96 6.90
CA ASN A 37 9.11 3.93 7.83
C ASN A 37 9.92 4.02 9.12
N PHE A 38 11.03 4.78 9.08
CA PHE A 38 11.84 5.06 10.26
C PHE A 38 11.00 5.72 11.36
N GLY A 39 10.83 5.05 12.50
CA GLY A 39 10.17 5.59 13.70
C GLY A 39 8.66 5.35 13.83
N GLN A 40 8.01 4.68 12.87
CA GLN A 40 6.62 4.22 13.06
C GLN A 40 6.61 2.75 13.48
N ASN A 41 6.36 2.50 14.76
CA ASN A 41 6.34 1.13 15.32
C ASN A 41 5.08 0.34 14.94
N GLN A 42 4.02 1.01 14.46
CA GLN A 42 2.79 0.37 14.02
C GLN A 42 2.22 1.09 12.79
N PRO A 43 2.07 0.42 11.64
CA PRO A 43 1.30 0.97 10.55
C PRO A 43 -0.19 0.96 10.92
N THR A 44 -0.81 2.14 10.92
CA THR A 44 -2.27 2.23 10.97
C THR A 44 -2.81 1.76 9.62
N TYR A 45 -3.48 0.61 9.62
CA TYR A 45 -4.10 0.05 8.43
C TYR A 45 -5.27 0.92 7.95
N PRO A 46 -5.40 1.21 6.65
CA PRO A 46 -6.66 1.72 6.13
C PRO A 46 -7.63 0.54 6.05
N VAL A 47 -8.64 0.52 6.94
CA VAL A 47 -9.75 -0.47 6.97
C VAL A 47 -10.64 -0.41 5.70
N MET A 48 -10.23 0.37 4.71
CA MET A 48 -10.96 0.63 3.47
C MET A 48 -11.16 -0.62 2.60
N PHE A 49 -10.38 -1.70 2.77
CA PHE A 49 -10.55 -2.90 1.95
C PHE A 49 -11.93 -3.54 2.12
N VAL A 50 -12.43 -3.58 3.36
CA VAL A 50 -13.79 -4.07 3.66
C VAL A 50 -14.82 -3.14 3.05
N GLU A 51 -14.66 -1.83 3.22
CA GLU A 51 -15.56 -0.82 2.63
C GLU A 51 -15.54 -0.82 1.09
N ILE A 52 -14.42 -1.18 0.45
CA ILE A 52 -14.29 -1.31 -1.01
C ILE A 52 -15.03 -2.56 -1.51
N LEU A 53 -15.00 -3.65 -0.75
CA LEU A 53 -15.74 -4.87 -1.07
C LEU A 53 -17.25 -4.69 -0.88
N GLU A 54 -17.64 -3.98 0.18
CA GLU A 54 -19.04 -3.72 0.52
C GLU A 54 -19.67 -2.66 -0.39
N ASN A 55 -18.91 -1.65 -0.82
CA ASN A 55 -19.40 -0.63 -1.74
C ASN A 55 -19.16 -1.04 -3.20
N ALA A 56 -20.15 -1.71 -3.79
CA ALA A 56 -20.13 -2.05 -5.22
C ALA A 56 -19.88 -0.81 -6.10
N SER A 57 -18.74 -0.78 -6.77
CA SER A 57 -18.38 0.32 -7.67
C SER A 57 -19.23 0.30 -8.94
N THR A 58 -19.71 1.47 -9.37
CA THR A 58 -20.40 1.61 -10.65
C THR A 58 -19.42 1.65 -11.82
N LYS A 59 -19.86 1.27 -13.02
CA LYS A 59 -19.06 1.37 -14.25
C LYS A 59 -18.47 2.78 -14.46
N SER A 60 -19.25 3.82 -14.16
CA SER A 60 -18.83 5.21 -14.30
C SER A 60 -17.73 5.60 -13.30
N SER A 61 -17.83 5.15 -12.03
CA SER A 61 -16.81 5.42 -11.01
C SER A 61 -15.49 4.74 -11.36
N LEU A 62 -15.55 3.50 -11.85
CA LEU A 62 -14.37 2.75 -12.30
C LEU A 62 -13.68 3.41 -13.51
N LEU A 63 -14.45 3.85 -14.50
CA LEU A 63 -13.91 4.57 -15.67
C LEU A 63 -13.24 5.90 -15.29
N LYS A 64 -13.86 6.65 -14.38
CA LYS A 64 -13.29 7.91 -13.86
C LYS A 64 -11.96 7.66 -13.15
N ARG A 65 -11.90 6.62 -12.30
CA ARG A 65 -10.68 6.20 -11.60
C ARG A 65 -9.58 5.78 -12.57
N LYS A 66 -9.89 4.96 -13.58
CA LYS A 66 -8.93 4.54 -14.61
C LYS A 66 -8.35 5.73 -15.37
N LYS A 67 -9.19 6.69 -15.79
CA LYS A 67 -8.76 7.91 -16.48
C LYS A 67 -7.82 8.75 -15.60
N TYR A 68 -8.12 8.88 -14.32
CA TYR A 68 -7.27 9.59 -13.37
C TYR A 68 -5.90 8.91 -13.18
N GLN A 69 -5.87 7.58 -13.04
CA GLN A 69 -4.61 6.82 -12.96
C GLN A 69 -3.74 7.00 -14.20
N GLN A 70 -4.34 6.99 -15.40
CA GLN A 70 -3.62 7.26 -16.65
C GLN A 70 -3.02 8.68 -16.68
N LEU A 71 -3.74 9.67 -16.17
CA LEU A 71 -3.25 11.04 -16.06
C LEU A 71 -2.03 11.11 -15.13
N LEU A 72 -2.10 10.48 -13.95
CA LEU A 72 -1.00 10.44 -12.99
C LEU A 72 0.24 9.77 -13.58
N LEU A 73 0.09 8.63 -14.24
CA LEU A 73 1.20 7.94 -14.91
C LEU A 73 1.86 8.82 -15.98
N LYS A 74 1.06 9.50 -16.80
CA LYS A 74 1.57 10.44 -17.81
C LYS A 74 2.35 11.58 -17.17
N GLN A 75 1.84 12.14 -16.07
CA GLN A 75 2.52 13.21 -15.33
C GLN A 75 3.83 12.74 -14.70
N LEU A 76 3.83 11.56 -14.09
CA LEU A 76 5.03 10.94 -13.51
C LEU A 76 6.12 10.76 -14.56
N TRP A 77 5.80 10.10 -15.68
CA TRP A 77 6.77 9.88 -16.75
C TRP A 77 7.28 11.16 -17.39
N HIS A 78 6.41 12.17 -17.56
CA HIS A 78 6.83 13.47 -18.05
C HIS A 78 7.82 14.16 -17.12
N ARG A 79 7.58 14.10 -15.80
CA ARG A 79 8.51 14.64 -14.79
C ARG A 79 9.81 13.86 -14.76
N TRP A 80 9.73 12.52 -14.77
CA TRP A 80 10.89 11.64 -14.75
C TRP A 80 11.85 11.96 -15.91
N LYS A 81 11.34 11.95 -17.14
CA LYS A 81 12.13 12.26 -18.36
C LYS A 81 12.76 13.65 -18.35
N LYS A 82 12.20 14.60 -17.61
CA LYS A 82 12.73 15.97 -17.51
C LYS A 82 13.87 16.06 -16.49
N GLN A 83 13.85 15.23 -15.46
CA GLN A 83 14.76 15.30 -14.32
C GLN A 83 15.90 14.29 -14.40
N TYR A 84 15.73 13.21 -15.18
CA TYR A 84 16.67 12.11 -15.39
C TYR A 84 16.68 11.76 -16.88
#